data_AF-A0A3P7P9K4-F1
#
_entry.id   AF-A0A3P7P9K4-F1
#
_cell.length_a   1.000
_cell.length_b   1.000
_cell.length_c   1.000
_cell.angle_alpha   90.00
_cell.angle_beta   90.00
_cell.angle_gamma   90.00
#
_symmetry.space_group_name_H-M   'P 1'
#
loop_
_entity.id
_entity.type
_entity.pdbx_description
1 polymer ?
#
loop_
_entity_poly.entity_id
_entity_poly.type
_entity_poly.pdbx_seq_one_letter_code
_entity_poly.pdbx_strand_id
1 'polypeptide(L)'
;MRKCLDLRCIGPDHRERLCNLQPCLAETSTSHEVNNKCSKLDLRTIEVPAEGWTAEVHECVILCRSLKTGMKRELEKVKDGVFCEKEGYNNSVCLSGKCQTVGCDGIIGSKARNDPCGICGGNGSTCSRAVFRWKDTNQFSPCDSTCGPNAYRVSVSVCENNRTGRVVPERLCADQRRPRPTVEKCPHIVCPTQ
;
A
#
# COMPACT_ATOMS: atom_id res chain seq x y z
N MET A 1 32.97 2.32 -7.64
CA MET A 1 32.87 3.00 -8.96
C MET A 1 32.54 1.96 -10.01
N ARG A 2 31.52 2.20 -10.86
CA ARG A 2 31.28 1.34 -12.02
C ARG A 2 32.22 1.76 -13.15
N LYS A 3 32.82 0.79 -13.84
CA LYS A 3 33.54 1.03 -15.09
C LYS A 3 32.62 0.64 -16.24
N CYS A 4 32.59 1.45 -17.29
CA CYS A 4 31.85 1.13 -18.50
C CYS A 4 32.70 0.21 -19.36
N LEU A 5 32.05 -0.81 -19.92
CA LEU A 5 32.72 -1.77 -20.80
C LEU A 5 32.86 -1.21 -22.23
N ASP A 6 32.10 -0.16 -22.55
CA ASP A 6 32.12 0.55 -23.83
C ASP A 6 32.58 2.00 -23.62
N LEU A 7 32.90 2.69 -24.71
CA LEU A 7 33.28 4.11 -24.78
C LEU A 7 32.28 5.03 -24.09
N ARG A 8 31.01 4.61 -23.98
CA ARG A 8 29.93 5.41 -23.37
C ARG A 8 29.15 4.62 -22.33
N CYS A 9 29.07 5.19 -21.13
CA CYS A 9 28.16 4.74 -20.08
C CYS A 9 26.71 5.08 -20.45
N ILE A 10 25.79 4.15 -20.21
CA ILE A 10 24.35 4.42 -20.31
C ILE A 10 23.75 4.39 -18.91
N GLY A 11 23.06 5.46 -18.54
CA GLY A 11 22.44 5.63 -17.24
C GLY A 11 23.16 6.64 -16.35
N PRO A 12 22.68 6.85 -15.11
CA PRO A 12 23.26 7.83 -14.21
C PRO A 12 24.60 7.34 -13.63
N ASP A 13 25.56 8.26 -13.51
CA ASP A 13 26.90 7.99 -12.97
C ASP A 13 26.90 7.68 -11.47
N HIS A 14 25.87 8.14 -10.76
CA HIS A 14 25.63 7.89 -9.35
C HIS A 14 24.20 7.40 -9.12
N ARG A 15 24.00 6.68 -8.01
CA ARG A 15 22.68 6.33 -7.51
C ARG A 15 22.70 6.48 -6.00
N GLU A 16 21.74 7.20 -5.48
CA GLU A 16 21.55 7.38 -4.06
C GLU A 16 20.55 6.36 -3.53
N ARG A 17 20.80 5.90 -2.32
CA ARG A 17 19.93 4.98 -1.60
C ARG A 17 19.73 5.52 -0.19
N LEU A 18 18.52 5.36 0.32
CA LEU A 18 18.25 5.60 1.73
C LEU A 18 19.11 4.70 2.62
N CYS A 19 19.68 5.29 3.67
CA CYS A 19 20.45 4.61 4.69
C CYS A 19 19.77 4.78 6.05
N ASN A 20 20.21 4.01 7.06
CA ASN A 20 19.72 4.10 8.44
C ASN A 20 18.19 4.02 8.56
N LEU A 21 17.59 3.03 7.88
CA LEU A 21 16.13 2.85 7.78
C LEU A 21 15.45 2.40 9.08
N GLN A 22 16.21 2.14 10.15
CA GLN A 22 15.65 1.87 11.46
C GLN A 22 14.85 3.08 11.98
N PRO A 23 13.75 2.87 12.70
CA PRO A 23 13.01 3.97 13.33
C PRO A 23 13.93 4.78 14.25
N CYS A 24 13.86 6.11 14.14
CA CYS A 24 14.49 7.01 15.09
C CYS A 24 13.80 6.93 16.46
N LEU A 25 14.53 7.21 17.53
CA LEU A 25 13.91 7.50 18.82
C LEU A 25 13.01 8.73 18.66
N ALA A 26 11.81 8.73 19.27
CA ALA A 26 10.78 9.75 19.01
C ALA A 26 11.30 11.19 19.20
N GLU A 27 12.20 11.40 20.16
CA GLU A 27 12.80 12.71 20.48
C GLU A 27 13.72 13.27 19.40
N THR A 28 14.24 12.42 18.51
CA THR A 28 15.14 12.83 17.42
C THR A 28 14.44 12.88 16.06
N SER A 29 13.11 12.97 16.04
CA SER A 29 12.39 13.06 14.78
C SER A 29 12.72 14.37 14.06
N THR A 30 12.81 14.30 12.73
CA THR A 30 13.05 15.47 11.87
C THR A 30 11.99 16.56 12.07
N SER A 31 10.75 16.18 12.41
CA SER A 31 9.67 17.10 12.76
C SER A 31 9.99 17.93 14.01
N HIS A 32 10.61 17.36 15.05
CA HIS A 32 11.04 18.13 16.22
C HIS A 32 12.18 19.10 15.87
N GLU A 33 13.16 18.66 15.08
CA GLU A 33 14.27 19.54 14.63
C GLU A 33 13.75 20.73 13.80
N VAL A 34 12.81 20.47 12.89
CA VAL A 34 12.23 21.48 12.00
C VAL A 34 11.33 22.46 12.78
N ASN A 35 10.50 21.96 13.70
CA ASN A 35 9.67 22.82 14.56
C ASN A 35 10.48 23.73 15.48
N ASN A 36 11.54 23.20 16.11
CA ASN A 36 12.41 23.97 17.00
C ASN A 36 13.04 25.17 16.29
N LYS A 37 13.35 25.05 14.99
CA LYS A 37 13.88 26.17 14.19
C LYS A 37 12.89 27.32 14.06
N CYS A 38 11.61 27.02 13.83
CA CYS A 38 10.57 28.05 13.74
C CYS A 38 10.23 28.66 15.11
N SER A 39 10.26 27.88 16.20
CA SER A 39 10.02 28.42 17.55
C SER A 39 11.02 29.50 17.98
N LYS A 40 12.23 29.52 17.40
CA LYS A 40 13.22 30.58 17.63
C LYS A 40 12.82 31.94 17.04
N LEU A 41 11.81 31.98 16.16
CA LEU A 41 11.25 33.22 15.63
C LEU A 41 10.29 33.91 16.61
N ASP A 42 9.85 33.23 17.69
CA ASP A 42 9.08 33.85 18.76
C ASP A 42 9.99 34.78 19.59
N LEU A 43 10.05 36.05 19.19
CA LEU A 43 10.63 37.13 20.00
C LEU A 43 9.71 37.41 21.20
N ARG A 44 9.85 36.62 22.26
CA ARG A 44 9.10 36.82 23.51
C ARG A 44 9.62 38.06 24.22
N THR A 45 8.84 39.13 24.23
CA THR A 45 9.06 40.27 25.13
C THR A 45 7.78 40.52 25.93
N ILE A 46 7.86 41.36 26.97
CA ILE A 46 6.69 41.75 27.77
C ILE A 46 5.65 42.46 26.89
N GLU A 47 6.11 43.20 25.89
CA GLU A 47 5.28 44.01 24.99
C GLU A 47 4.79 43.25 23.76
N VAL A 48 5.50 42.18 23.35
CA VAL A 48 5.21 41.42 22.13
C VAL A 48 4.81 39.99 22.52
N PRO A 49 3.51 39.68 22.51
CA PRO A 49 3.04 38.32 22.73
C PRO A 49 3.60 37.38 21.66
N ALA A 50 4.08 36.20 22.05
CA ALA A 50 4.60 35.18 21.13
C ALA A 50 3.67 34.99 19.93
N GLU A 51 4.21 35.02 18.71
CA GLU A 51 3.41 34.83 17.50
C GLU A 51 2.90 33.39 17.37
N GLY A 52 3.65 32.44 17.94
CA GLY A 52 3.46 31.02 17.75
C GLY A 52 3.81 30.68 16.31
N TRP A 53 4.96 30.05 16.09
CA TRP A 53 5.38 29.63 14.74
C TRP A 53 5.24 28.13 14.58
N THR A 54 4.60 27.70 13.49
CA THR A 54 4.58 26.30 13.05
C THR A 54 5.50 26.11 11.85
N ALA A 55 6.13 24.94 11.75
CA ALA A 55 6.99 24.61 10.61
C ALA A 55 6.26 23.70 9.62
N GLU A 56 6.41 23.99 8.34
CA GLU A 56 6.08 23.08 7.24
C GLU A 56 7.32 22.90 6.35
N VAL A 57 7.50 21.72 5.77
CA VAL A 57 8.56 21.50 4.77
C VAL A 57 7.93 21.67 3.40
N HIS A 58 8.33 22.72 2.69
CA HIS A 58 7.88 23.00 1.34
C HIS A 58 9.09 23.01 0.41
N GLU A 59 9.07 22.19 -0.65
CA GLU A 59 10.19 22.07 -1.61
C GLU A 59 11.58 21.92 -0.98
N CYS A 60 11.68 21.15 0.11
CA CYS A 60 12.92 20.93 0.87
C CYS A 60 13.50 22.19 1.53
N VAL A 61 12.66 23.17 1.81
CA VAL A 61 12.95 24.36 2.61
C VAL A 61 12.04 24.37 3.83
N ILE A 62 12.57 24.82 4.97
CA ILE A 62 11.78 25.02 6.18
C ILE A 62 11.00 26.32 6.01
N LEU A 63 9.68 26.20 5.95
CA LEU A 63 8.74 27.30 5.86
C LEU A 63 8.04 27.47 7.20
N CYS A 64 8.33 28.56 7.89
CA CYS A 64 7.70 28.90 9.15
C CYS A 64 6.47 29.75 8.89
N ARG A 65 5.34 29.36 9.44
CA ARG A 65 4.08 30.11 9.38
C ARG A 65 3.72 30.62 10.78
N SER A 66 3.49 31.92 10.90
CA SER A 66 2.94 32.55 12.10
C SER A 66 1.50 32.10 12.29
N LEU A 67 1.16 31.59 13.48
CA LEU A 67 -0.18 31.17 13.86
C LEU A 67 -1.12 32.37 14.09
N LYS A 68 -0.57 33.56 14.36
CA LYS A 68 -1.34 34.79 14.54
C LYS A 68 -1.58 35.56 13.26
N THR A 69 -0.52 35.79 12.47
CA THR A 69 -0.60 36.67 11.29
C THR A 69 -0.75 35.90 9.98
N GLY A 70 -0.45 34.59 9.98
CA GLY A 70 -0.32 33.79 8.77
C GLY A 70 0.93 34.10 7.96
N MET A 71 1.79 35.03 8.40
CA MET A 71 3.04 35.38 7.73
C MET A 71 3.91 34.14 7.57
N LYS A 72 4.42 33.93 6.35
CA LYS A 72 5.31 32.84 6.02
C LYS A 72 6.75 33.34 5.88
N ARG A 73 7.72 32.58 6.40
CA ARG A 73 9.15 32.85 6.28
C ARG A 73 9.90 31.58 5.94
N GLU A 74 10.67 31.61 4.87
CA GLU A 74 11.64 30.57 4.57
C GLU A 74 12.91 30.77 5.41
N LEU A 75 13.43 29.69 6.02
CA LEU A 75 14.63 29.75 6.84
C LEU A 75 15.85 29.18 6.10
N GLU A 76 15.88 27.87 5.94
CA GLU A 76 17.02 27.17 5.35
C GLU A 76 16.54 25.86 4.71
N LYS A 77 17.41 25.27 3.88
CA LYS A 77 17.16 23.95 3.29
C LYS A 77 17.18 22.88 4.38
N VAL A 78 16.30 21.91 4.26
CA VAL A 78 16.30 20.74 5.14
C VAL A 78 17.49 19.83 4.81
N LYS A 79 17.90 19.01 5.79
CA LYS A 79 18.93 17.98 5.59
C LYS A 79 18.47 16.94 4.57
N ASP A 80 19.42 16.32 3.89
CA ASP A 80 19.12 15.19 3.01
C ASP A 80 18.49 14.04 3.80
N GLY A 81 17.50 13.39 3.20
CA GLY A 81 16.71 12.32 3.83
C GLY A 81 15.47 12.79 4.59
N VAL A 82 15.26 14.10 4.78
CA VAL A 82 13.99 14.62 5.32
C VAL A 82 12.86 14.32 4.34
N PHE A 83 11.75 13.76 4.83
CA PHE A 83 10.56 13.48 4.03
C PHE A 83 9.97 14.77 3.46
N CYS A 84 9.54 14.70 2.20
CA CYS A 84 8.84 15.77 1.51
C CYS A 84 7.65 15.19 0.73
N GLU A 85 6.64 16.02 0.49
CA GLU A 85 5.48 15.63 -0.29
C GLU A 85 5.70 15.91 -1.78
N LYS A 86 5.28 14.97 -2.63
CA LYS A 86 5.27 15.14 -4.07
C LYS A 86 4.00 14.51 -4.63
N GLU A 87 3.22 15.31 -5.34
CA GLU A 87 1.91 14.90 -5.85
C GLU A 87 2.00 13.57 -6.62
N GLY A 88 1.19 12.58 -6.21
CA GLY A 88 1.14 11.24 -6.81
C GLY A 88 2.21 10.25 -6.32
N TYR A 89 3.03 10.60 -5.33
CA TYR A 89 4.06 9.71 -4.77
C TYR A 89 4.00 9.64 -3.25
N ASN A 90 3.88 8.42 -2.72
CA ASN A 90 3.77 8.20 -1.26
C ASN A 90 5.11 8.23 -0.52
N ASN A 91 6.24 8.28 -1.23
CA ASN A 91 7.56 8.23 -0.61
C ASN A 91 8.53 9.13 -1.38
N SER A 92 8.82 10.30 -0.81
CA SER A 92 9.78 11.25 -1.36
C SER A 92 10.63 11.86 -0.24
N VAL A 93 11.89 12.13 -0.55
CA VAL A 93 12.86 12.71 0.38
C VAL A 93 13.63 13.85 -0.26
N CYS A 94 14.14 14.74 0.58
CA CYS A 94 15.01 15.81 0.15
C CYS A 94 16.40 15.30 -0.15
N LEU A 95 16.93 15.70 -1.31
CA LEU A 95 18.31 15.48 -1.71
C LEU A 95 18.82 16.75 -2.40
N SER A 96 19.87 17.36 -1.84
CA SER A 96 20.47 18.60 -2.35
C SER A 96 19.44 19.73 -2.55
N GLY A 97 18.47 19.82 -1.63
CA GLY A 97 17.40 20.83 -1.66
C GLY A 97 16.32 20.62 -2.71
N LYS A 98 16.18 19.42 -3.28
CA LYS A 98 15.08 19.06 -4.18
C LYS A 98 14.33 17.85 -3.67
N CYS A 99 13.01 17.83 -3.82
CA CYS A 99 12.19 16.70 -3.42
C CYS A 99 12.26 15.57 -4.48
N GLN A 100 12.93 14.48 -4.11
CA GLN A 100 13.17 13.33 -4.96
C GLN A 100 12.27 12.16 -4.56
N THR A 101 11.74 11.44 -5.55
CA THR A 101 10.91 10.25 -5.33
C THR A 101 11.79 9.06 -4.96
N VAL A 102 11.31 8.16 -4.10
CA VAL A 102 12.04 6.95 -3.72
C VAL A 102 11.22 5.71 -4.11
N GLY A 103 11.88 4.74 -4.75
CA GLY A 103 11.28 3.43 -5.02
C GLY A 103 11.08 2.61 -3.74
N CYS A 104 10.28 1.55 -3.81
CA CYS A 104 10.10 0.62 -2.70
C CYS A 104 11.39 -0.11 -2.29
N ASP A 105 12.41 -0.08 -3.15
CA ASP A 105 13.75 -0.64 -2.99
C ASP A 105 14.69 0.32 -2.24
N GLY A 106 14.20 1.49 -1.82
CA GLY A 106 14.96 2.54 -1.12
C GLY A 106 15.89 3.34 -2.02
N ILE A 107 15.84 3.16 -3.35
CA ILE A 107 16.71 3.88 -4.29
C ILE A 107 16.00 5.15 -4.77
N ILE A 108 16.72 6.28 -4.72
CA ILE A 108 16.21 7.58 -5.17
C ILE A 108 16.08 7.56 -6.70
N GLY A 109 14.91 7.97 -7.20
CA GLY A 109 14.55 7.94 -8.62
C GLY A 109 14.19 6.55 -9.17
N SER A 110 14.18 5.51 -8.33
CA SER A 110 13.75 4.17 -8.76
C SER A 110 12.25 4.13 -9.04
N LYS A 111 11.88 3.42 -10.11
CA LYS A 111 10.48 3.16 -10.49
C LYS A 111 9.91 1.92 -9.79
N ALA A 112 10.67 1.29 -8.90
CA ALA A 112 10.21 0.11 -8.17
C ALA A 112 9.00 0.45 -7.29
N ARG A 113 7.94 -0.36 -7.40
CA ARG A 113 6.70 -0.24 -6.61
C ARG A 113 6.42 -1.51 -5.84
N ASN A 114 5.74 -1.38 -4.71
CA ASN A 114 5.18 -2.53 -4.03
C ASN A 114 4.13 -3.15 -4.93
N ASP A 115 4.17 -4.47 -4.98
CA ASP A 115 3.18 -5.28 -5.64
C ASP A 115 1.87 -5.28 -4.82
N PRO A 116 0.83 -5.94 -5.34
CA PRO A 116 -0.41 -6.25 -4.65
C PRO A 116 -0.35 -6.69 -3.19
N CYS A 117 0.72 -7.39 -2.86
CA CYS A 117 0.96 -8.10 -1.61
C CYS A 117 1.81 -7.27 -0.66
N GLY A 118 2.25 -6.07 -1.07
CA GLY A 118 3.17 -5.23 -0.33
C GLY A 118 4.65 -5.58 -0.57
N ILE A 119 4.97 -6.49 -1.50
CA ILE A 119 6.35 -6.89 -1.79
C ILE A 119 6.94 -5.98 -2.86
N CYS A 120 8.11 -5.39 -2.59
CA CYS A 120 8.77 -4.52 -3.56
C CYS A 120 9.19 -5.28 -4.82
N GLY A 121 8.73 -4.83 -5.99
CA GLY A 121 9.03 -5.47 -7.27
C GLY A 121 8.41 -6.86 -7.47
N GLY A 122 7.48 -7.26 -6.59
CA GLY A 122 6.75 -8.52 -6.71
C GLY A 122 5.78 -8.52 -7.89
N ASN A 123 5.29 -9.70 -8.24
CA ASN A 123 4.32 -9.93 -9.32
C ASN A 123 2.88 -10.13 -8.80
N GLY A 124 2.66 -10.04 -7.48
CA GLY A 124 1.37 -10.26 -6.86
C GLY A 124 0.95 -11.71 -6.66
N SER A 125 1.82 -12.70 -6.90
CA SER A 125 1.46 -14.12 -6.78
C SER A 125 1.62 -14.71 -5.37
N THR A 126 2.27 -13.99 -4.45
CA THR A 126 2.60 -14.47 -3.08
C THR A 126 1.47 -14.26 -2.09
N CYS A 127 0.55 -13.35 -2.35
CA CYS A 127 -0.67 -13.18 -1.59
C CYS A 127 -1.84 -13.65 -2.45
N SER A 128 -2.73 -14.44 -1.85
CA SER A 128 -4.07 -14.58 -2.38
C SER A 128 -4.75 -13.22 -2.20
N ARG A 129 -4.69 -12.40 -3.25
CA ARG A 129 -5.34 -11.10 -3.31
C ARG A 129 -6.86 -11.19 -3.28
N ALA A 130 -7.39 -12.40 -3.27
CA ALA A 130 -8.79 -12.61 -3.45
C ALA A 130 -9.51 -12.31 -2.14
N VAL A 131 -10.14 -11.14 -2.13
CA VAL A 131 -11.15 -10.75 -1.13
C VAL A 131 -12.24 -11.83 -1.02
N PHE A 132 -12.42 -12.61 -2.09
CA PHE A 132 -13.40 -13.67 -2.21
C PHE A 132 -12.72 -15.00 -2.53
N ARG A 133 -13.28 -16.11 -2.06
CA ARG A 133 -12.83 -17.46 -2.41
C ARG A 133 -14.02 -18.39 -2.59
N TRP A 134 -13.87 -19.38 -3.45
CA TRP A 134 -14.78 -20.52 -3.46
C TRP A 134 -14.66 -21.31 -2.14
N LYS A 135 -15.81 -21.72 -1.60
CA LYS A 135 -15.95 -22.57 -0.41
C LYS A 135 -16.94 -23.68 -0.72
N ASP A 136 -16.54 -24.93 -0.52
CA ASP A 136 -17.47 -26.07 -0.54
C ASP A 136 -18.38 -25.96 0.69
N THR A 137 -19.70 -26.03 0.50
CA THR A 137 -20.67 -25.90 1.59
C THR A 137 -20.90 -27.21 2.33
N ASN A 138 -20.30 -28.32 1.86
CA ASN A 138 -20.63 -29.69 2.28
C ASN A 138 -22.12 -30.03 2.12
N GLN A 139 -22.82 -29.32 1.23
CA GLN A 139 -24.21 -29.60 0.86
C GLN A 139 -24.26 -30.09 -0.58
N PHE A 140 -25.28 -30.89 -0.90
CA PHE A 140 -25.53 -31.37 -2.26
C PHE A 140 -26.75 -30.68 -2.87
N SER A 141 -26.76 -30.56 -4.19
CA SER A 141 -27.94 -30.17 -4.96
C SER A 141 -29.09 -31.16 -4.71
N PRO A 142 -30.34 -30.79 -5.06
CA PRO A 142 -31.38 -31.78 -5.31
C PRO A 142 -30.93 -32.82 -6.34
N CYS A 143 -31.58 -33.98 -6.32
CA CYS A 143 -31.37 -35.01 -7.33
C CYS A 143 -31.84 -34.51 -8.70
N ASP A 144 -31.08 -34.84 -9.75
CA ASP A 144 -31.38 -34.50 -11.14
C ASP A 144 -32.70 -35.12 -11.67
N SER A 145 -33.12 -36.22 -11.03
CA SER A 145 -34.38 -36.92 -11.29
C SER A 145 -35.10 -37.19 -9.97
N THR A 146 -36.43 -37.11 -9.98
CA THR A 146 -37.27 -37.36 -8.79
C THR A 146 -37.53 -38.85 -8.52
N CYS A 147 -37.34 -39.71 -9.52
CA CYS A 147 -37.49 -41.15 -9.43
C CYS A 147 -36.56 -41.85 -10.45
N GLY A 148 -36.38 -43.16 -10.31
CA GLY A 148 -35.53 -44.00 -11.16
C GLY A 148 -34.19 -44.38 -10.50
N PRO A 149 -33.51 -45.41 -11.03
CA PRO A 149 -32.30 -45.98 -10.40
C PRO A 149 -31.04 -45.15 -10.62
N ASN A 150 -31.10 -44.11 -11.44
CA ASN A 150 -29.96 -43.34 -11.93
C ASN A 150 -30.10 -41.84 -11.64
N ALA A 151 -30.68 -41.49 -10.50
CA ALA A 151 -30.70 -40.12 -10.03
C ALA A 151 -29.36 -39.78 -9.36
N TYR A 152 -28.82 -38.59 -9.62
CA TYR A 152 -27.55 -38.10 -9.06
C TYR A 152 -27.68 -36.68 -8.50
N ARG A 153 -26.81 -36.33 -7.56
CA ARG A 153 -26.67 -34.99 -6.98
C ARG A 153 -25.21 -34.56 -6.95
N VAL A 154 -24.95 -33.24 -6.92
CA VAL A 154 -23.60 -32.67 -6.96
C VAL A 154 -23.31 -31.79 -5.76
N SER A 155 -22.05 -31.75 -5.27
CA SER A 155 -21.67 -30.86 -4.17
C SER A 155 -21.76 -29.39 -4.57
N VAL A 156 -22.22 -28.55 -3.65
CA VAL A 156 -22.45 -27.12 -3.86
C VAL A 156 -21.26 -26.32 -3.36
N SER A 157 -20.77 -25.39 -4.18
CA SER A 157 -19.72 -24.45 -3.81
C SER A 157 -20.19 -23.01 -3.99
N VAL A 158 -19.90 -22.16 -3.00
CA VAL A 158 -20.31 -20.76 -2.96
C VAL A 158 -19.10 -19.83 -2.96
N CYS A 159 -19.27 -18.62 -3.45
CA CYS A 159 -18.26 -17.56 -3.35
C CYS A 159 -18.43 -16.88 -1.99
N GLU A 160 -17.39 -16.87 -1.16
CA GLU A 160 -17.40 -16.32 0.21
C GLU A 160 -16.35 -15.21 0.33
N ASN A 161 -16.70 -14.10 0.99
CA ASN A 161 -15.74 -13.08 1.37
C ASN A 161 -14.82 -13.63 2.47
N ASN A 162 -13.52 -13.68 2.19
CA ASN A 162 -12.53 -14.33 3.05
C ASN A 162 -12.33 -13.61 4.40
N ARG A 163 -12.71 -12.33 4.51
CA ARG A 163 -12.61 -11.54 5.75
C ARG A 163 -13.85 -11.66 6.64
N THR A 164 -15.03 -11.74 6.02
CA THR A 164 -16.31 -11.66 6.76
C THR A 164 -17.05 -13.00 6.85
N GLY A 165 -16.66 -14.00 6.06
CA GLY A 165 -17.37 -15.28 5.96
C GLY A 165 -18.74 -15.17 5.26
N ARG A 166 -19.08 -14.01 4.69
CA ARG A 166 -20.38 -13.82 4.01
C ARG A 166 -20.34 -14.41 2.60
N VAL A 167 -21.40 -15.13 2.24
CA VAL A 167 -21.63 -15.57 0.85
C VAL A 167 -21.95 -14.34 -0.01
N VAL A 168 -21.31 -14.26 -1.17
CA VAL A 168 -21.41 -13.14 -2.11
C VAL A 168 -21.70 -13.67 -3.53
N PRO A 169 -22.10 -12.80 -4.49
CA PRO A 169 -22.34 -13.22 -5.86
C PRO A 169 -21.12 -13.90 -6.52
N GLU A 170 -21.35 -15.02 -7.23
CA GLU A 170 -20.31 -15.86 -7.86
C GLU A 170 -19.35 -15.10 -8.79
N ARG A 171 -19.82 -14.02 -9.43
CA ARG A 171 -19.01 -13.16 -10.30
C ARG A 171 -17.75 -12.60 -9.63
N LEU A 172 -17.75 -12.53 -8.29
CA LEU A 172 -16.60 -12.05 -7.50
C LEU A 172 -15.50 -13.11 -7.31
N CYS A 173 -15.78 -14.37 -7.63
CA CYS A 173 -14.82 -15.48 -7.65
C CYS A 173 -14.61 -16.05 -9.07
N ALA A 174 -15.10 -15.38 -10.12
CA ALA A 174 -15.12 -15.90 -11.49
C ALA A 174 -13.72 -16.07 -12.11
N ASP A 175 -12.74 -15.30 -11.63
CA ASP A 175 -11.33 -15.39 -11.99
C ASP A 175 -10.59 -16.57 -11.31
N GLN A 176 -11.22 -17.18 -10.30
CA GLN A 176 -10.65 -18.28 -9.54
C GLN A 176 -11.14 -19.64 -10.04
N ARG A 177 -10.32 -20.67 -9.82
CA ARG A 177 -10.74 -22.05 -10.06
C ARG A 177 -11.81 -22.46 -9.04
N ARG A 178 -13.02 -22.75 -9.54
CA ARG A 178 -14.10 -23.37 -8.76
C ARG A 178 -13.68 -24.80 -8.35
N PRO A 179 -13.92 -25.23 -7.10
CA PRO A 179 -13.71 -26.61 -6.68
C PRO A 179 -14.44 -27.57 -7.62
N ARG A 180 -13.81 -28.71 -7.93
CA ARG A 180 -14.48 -29.75 -8.71
C ARG A 180 -15.65 -30.31 -7.88
N PRO A 181 -16.87 -30.34 -8.41
CA PRO A 181 -18.01 -30.87 -7.68
C PRO A 181 -17.86 -32.37 -7.48
N THR A 182 -18.23 -32.85 -6.30
CA THR A 182 -18.36 -34.29 -6.02
C THR A 182 -19.72 -34.75 -6.49
N VAL A 183 -19.79 -35.89 -7.19
CA VAL A 183 -21.05 -36.49 -7.65
C VAL A 183 -21.41 -37.66 -6.75
N GLU A 184 -22.66 -37.71 -6.30
CA GLU A 184 -23.20 -38.78 -5.46
C GLU A 184 -24.50 -39.32 -6.04
N LYS A 185 -24.72 -40.63 -5.93
CA LYS A 185 -25.95 -41.29 -6.36
C LYS A 185 -27.07 -41.05 -5.36
N CYS A 186 -28.26 -40.71 -5.84
CA CYS A 186 -29.43 -40.52 -5.01
C CYS A 186 -30.11 -41.85 -4.62
N PRO A 187 -30.95 -41.85 -3.56
CA PRO A 187 -31.78 -43.00 -3.23
C PRO A 187 -32.70 -43.38 -4.40
N HIS A 188 -32.81 -44.69 -4.67
CA HIS A 188 -33.72 -45.20 -5.70
C HIS A 188 -35.17 -45.03 -5.25
N ILE A 189 -35.93 -44.23 -6.00
CA ILE A 189 -37.37 -44.07 -5.83
C ILE A 189 -38.06 -44.68 -7.05
N VAL A 190 -38.97 -45.62 -6.84
CA VAL A 190 -39.73 -46.25 -7.94
C VAL A 190 -40.65 -45.21 -8.56
N CYS A 191 -40.55 -45.01 -9.87
CA CYS A 191 -41.42 -44.09 -10.57
C CYS A 191 -42.87 -44.60 -10.57
N PRO A 192 -43.87 -43.73 -10.37
CA PRO A 192 -45.26 -44.12 -10.55
C PRO A 192 -45.50 -44.55 -12.00
N THR A 193 -46.18 -45.69 -12.19
CA THR A 193 -46.66 -46.15 -13.50
C THR A 193 -47.73 -45.19 -14.01
N GLN A 194 -47.58 -44.70 -15.25
CA GLN A 194 -48.61 -43.91 -15.96
C GLN A 194 -49.84 -44.76 -16.28
#